data_AF-A0A7S3APZ5-F1
#
_entry.id   AF-A0A7S3APZ5-F1
#
_cell.length_a   1.000
_cell.length_b   1.000
_cell.length_c   1.000
_cell.angle_alpha   90.00
_cell.angle_beta   90.00
_cell.angle_gamma   90.00
#
_symmetry.space_group_name_H-M   'P 1'
#
loop_
_entity.id
_entity.type
_entity.pdbx_description
1 polymer ?
#
loop_
_entity_poly.entity_id
_entity_poly.type
_entity_poly.pdbx_seq_one_letter_code
_entity_poly.pdbx_strand_id
1 'polypeptide(L)'
;GVYRLPPSIVPYPVYEVTSSSLTHSFRTSGPADEEADPFRMGSAVHQNNFGAVRIDWGLRQLSVSLYSSDDCGLARQAWHKECVAHNGTAGRELRNLTISFDELNTR
;
A
#
# COMPACT_ATOMS: atom_id res chain seq x y z
N GLY A 1 4.14 -0.53 -11.16
CA GLY A 1 3.19 0.21 -12.02
C GLY A 1 2.21 -0.74 -12.66
N VAL A 2 1.49 -0.26 -13.66
CA VAL A 2 0.78 -1.13 -14.61
C VAL A 2 1.75 -1.47 -15.73
N TYR A 3 1.85 -2.72 -16.13
CA TYR A 3 2.75 -3.16 -17.21
C TYR A 3 1.93 -3.61 -18.42
N ARG A 4 2.46 -3.39 -19.62
CA ARG A 4 1.88 -3.91 -20.85
C ARG A 4 2.91 -4.70 -21.62
N LEU A 5 2.67 -5.99 -21.77
CA LEU A 5 3.53 -6.87 -22.55
C LEU A 5 3.41 -6.56 -24.06
N PRO A 6 4.51 -6.62 -24.81
CA PRO A 6 4.49 -6.40 -26.25
C PRO A 6 3.76 -7.54 -26.98
N PRO A 7 3.16 -7.27 -28.16
CA PRO A 7 2.49 -8.27 -28.99
C PRO A 7 3.38 -9.46 -29.39
N SER A 8 4.70 -9.26 -29.37
CA SER A 8 5.70 -10.31 -29.64
C SER A 8 5.81 -11.36 -28.53
N ILE A 9 5.26 -11.09 -27.34
CA ILE A 9 5.21 -12.05 -26.21
C ILE A 9 3.82 -12.66 -26.10
N VAL A 10 2.77 -11.84 -26.20
CA VAL A 10 1.36 -12.28 -26.15
C VAL A 10 0.53 -11.54 -27.20
N PRO A 11 -0.28 -12.23 -28.03
CA PRO A 11 -0.98 -11.63 -29.16
C PRO A 11 -2.20 -10.78 -28.78
N TYR A 12 -2.49 -10.63 -27.48
CA TYR A 12 -3.60 -9.85 -26.93
C TYR A 12 -3.09 -8.91 -25.83
N PRO A 13 -3.79 -7.78 -25.57
CA PRO A 13 -3.37 -6.85 -24.53
C PRO A 13 -3.42 -7.53 -23.16
N VAL A 14 -2.26 -7.67 -22.52
CA VAL A 14 -2.13 -8.10 -21.12
C VAL A 14 -1.67 -6.92 -20.30
N TYR A 15 -2.44 -6.60 -19.26
CA TYR A 15 -2.09 -5.63 -18.25
C TYR A 15 -1.77 -6.35 -16.96
N GLU A 16 -0.58 -6.12 -16.43
CA GLU A 16 -0.13 -6.72 -15.18
C GLU A 16 0.08 -5.65 -14.11
N VAL A 17 -0.27 -6.00 -12.88
CA VAL A 17 0.12 -5.27 -11.67
C VAL A 17 0.84 -6.26 -10.77
N THR A 18 2.15 -6.10 -10.62
CA THR A 18 2.98 -7.00 -9.80
C THR A 18 2.85 -6.65 -8.32
N SER A 19 2.96 -7.64 -7.42
CA SER A 19 2.86 -7.37 -5.98
C SER A 19 3.94 -6.41 -5.47
N SER A 20 5.14 -6.42 -6.06
CA SER A 20 6.21 -5.46 -5.76
C SER A 20 5.77 -4.01 -5.99
N SER A 21 4.92 -3.81 -7.00
CA SER A 21 4.33 -2.51 -7.30
C SER A 21 3.29 -2.07 -6.27
N LEU A 22 2.75 -3.00 -5.48
CA LEU A 22 1.75 -2.72 -4.43
C LEU A 22 2.38 -2.68 -3.04
N THR A 23 3.59 -3.19 -2.84
CA THR A 23 4.22 -3.27 -1.50
C THR A 23 4.99 -2.03 -1.09
N HIS A 24 5.12 -1.01 -1.93
CA HIS A 24 5.75 0.25 -1.53
C HIS A 24 4.83 1.04 -0.59
N SER A 25 5.03 0.82 0.70
CA SER A 25 4.34 1.49 1.81
C SER A 25 4.87 2.89 2.12
N PHE A 26 5.81 3.40 1.33
CA PHE A 26 6.38 4.75 1.42
C PHE A 26 6.58 5.34 0.02
N ARG A 27 6.54 6.67 -0.07
CA ARG A 27 6.85 7.40 -1.30
C ARG A 27 8.30 7.16 -1.70
N THR A 28 8.51 6.83 -2.97
CA THR A 28 9.83 6.87 -3.61
C THR A 28 10.27 8.34 -3.71
N SER A 29 11.54 8.61 -3.41
CA SER A 29 12.09 9.98 -3.30
C SER A 29 12.53 10.55 -4.65
N GLY A 30 12.36 9.80 -5.74
CA GLY A 30 12.70 10.20 -7.09
C GLY A 30 12.81 9.03 -8.06
N PRO A 31 13.12 9.30 -9.34
CA PRO A 31 13.20 8.29 -10.40
C PRO A 31 14.31 7.24 -10.19
N ALA A 32 15.23 7.47 -9.24
CA ALA A 32 16.26 6.50 -8.87
C ALA A 32 15.73 5.38 -7.93
N ASP A 33 14.63 5.64 -7.22
CA ASP A 33 14.00 4.67 -6.30
C ASP A 33 12.91 3.85 -7.01
N GLU A 34 12.56 4.22 -8.25
CA GLU A 34 11.68 3.42 -9.10
C GLU A 34 12.53 2.44 -9.92
N GLU A 35 12.34 1.14 -9.73
CA GLU A 35 12.97 0.14 -10.59
C GLU A 35 12.64 0.46 -12.05
N ALA A 36 13.63 0.61 -12.93
CA ALA A 36 13.38 0.90 -14.33
C ALA A 36 12.88 -0.37 -15.04
N ASP A 37 11.68 -0.32 -15.62
CA ASP A 37 11.12 -1.41 -16.41
C ASP A 37 10.56 -0.87 -17.74
N PRO A 38 11.04 -1.35 -18.90
CA PRO A 38 10.66 -0.83 -20.22
C PRO A 38 9.20 -1.14 -20.62
N PHE A 39 8.53 -2.04 -19.91
CA PHE A 39 7.13 -2.41 -20.14
C PHE A 39 6.17 -1.71 -19.17
N ARG A 40 6.70 -0.92 -18.22
CA ARG A 40 5.89 -0.13 -17.29
C ARG A 40 5.23 1.03 -18.00
N MET A 41 3.91 1.08 -17.86
CA MET A 41 3.10 2.19 -18.34
C MET A 41 2.88 3.19 -17.20
N GLY A 42 3.50 4.36 -17.33
CA GLY A 42 3.37 5.45 -16.38
C GLY A 42 4.07 5.21 -15.04
N SER A 43 3.74 6.03 -14.06
CA SER A 43 4.32 5.99 -12.71
C SER A 43 4.00 4.69 -11.97
N ALA A 44 4.76 4.41 -10.91
CA ALA A 44 4.41 3.35 -9.99
C ALA A 44 3.02 3.59 -9.34
N VAL A 45 2.31 2.50 -9.04
CA VAL A 45 0.99 2.60 -8.39
C VAL A 45 1.24 2.67 -6.90
N HIS A 46 0.97 3.83 -6.28
CA HIS A 46 1.09 4.02 -4.85
C HIS A 46 -0.29 4.22 -4.24
N GLN A 47 -0.67 3.39 -3.26
CA GLN A 47 -1.89 3.57 -2.49
C GLN A 47 -1.62 3.26 -1.02
N ASN A 48 -2.30 3.99 -0.12
CA ASN A 48 -2.30 3.71 1.31
C ASN A 48 -2.83 2.30 1.60
N ASN A 49 -1.92 1.38 1.83
CA ASN A 49 -2.24 -0.03 2.10
C ASN A 49 -1.38 -0.64 3.20
N PHE A 50 -0.72 0.19 4.02
CA PHE A 50 0.11 -0.31 5.09
C PHE A 50 -0.59 -0.29 6.45
N GLY A 51 -0.35 -1.36 7.18
CA GLY A 51 -0.90 -1.60 8.50
C GLY A 51 0.10 -2.36 9.36
N ALA A 52 -0.19 -2.44 10.65
CA ALA A 52 0.55 -3.27 11.58
C ALA A 52 -0.40 -4.16 12.36
N VAL A 53 0.00 -5.41 12.53
CA VAL A 53 -0.62 -6.32 13.49
C VAL A 53 0.34 -6.45 14.67
N ARG A 54 -0.12 -6.10 15.87
CA ARG A 54 0.66 -6.20 17.09
C ARG A 54 -0.01 -7.17 18.04
N ILE A 55 0.80 -8.00 18.69
CA ILE A 55 0.34 -8.88 19.74
C ILE A 55 1.08 -8.49 21.02
N ASP A 56 0.33 -8.10 22.03
CA ASP A 56 0.83 -7.97 23.39
C ASP A 56 0.41 -9.22 24.18
N TRP A 57 1.38 -10.09 24.45
CA TRP A 57 1.13 -11.34 25.18
C TRP A 57 0.88 -11.12 26.66
N GLY A 58 1.46 -10.07 27.26
CA GLY A 58 1.29 -9.75 28.68
C GLY A 58 -0.10 -9.18 28.96
N LEU A 59 -0.58 -8.32 28.07
CA LEU A 59 -1.93 -7.76 28.12
C LEU A 59 -2.97 -8.65 27.45
N ARG A 60 -2.53 -9.72 26.77
CA ARG A 60 -3.36 -10.65 26.01
C ARG A 60 -4.23 -9.91 24.99
N GLN A 61 -3.60 -9.07 24.18
CA GLN A 61 -4.29 -8.21 23.21
C GLN A 61 -3.71 -8.37 21.80
N LEU A 62 -4.61 -8.31 20.82
CA LEU A 62 -4.29 -8.15 19.40
C LEU A 62 -4.72 -6.75 18.96
N SER A 63 -3.80 -5.99 18.38
CA SER A 63 -4.11 -4.70 17.76
C SER A 63 -3.85 -4.75 16.26
N VAL A 64 -4.81 -4.25 15.48
CA VAL A 64 -4.69 -4.05 14.03
C VAL A 64 -4.78 -2.56 13.75
N SER A 65 -3.68 -1.98 13.28
CA SER A 65 -3.59 -0.56 12.93
C SER A 65 -3.47 -0.39 11.41
N LEU A 66 -4.14 0.62 10.87
CA LEU A 66 -3.94 1.14 9.52
C LEU A 66 -3.26 2.49 9.60
N TYR A 67 -2.36 2.77 8.67
CA TYR A 67 -1.58 4.00 8.65
C TYR A 67 -1.60 4.68 7.27
N SER A 68 -1.21 5.94 7.24
CA SER A 68 -1.09 6.74 6.02
C SER A 68 0.30 6.62 5.41
N SER A 69 0.46 6.06 4.21
CA SER A 69 1.74 6.07 3.43
C SER A 69 2.02 7.41 2.77
N ASP A 70 1.00 8.26 2.72
CA ASP A 70 1.07 9.58 2.16
C ASP A 70 0.28 10.59 3.01
N ASP A 71 0.09 11.77 2.46
CA ASP A 71 -0.56 12.89 3.13
C ASP A 71 -2.09 12.93 2.94
N CYS A 72 -2.68 11.91 2.32
CA CYS A 72 -4.09 11.90 1.93
C CYS A 72 -4.99 10.98 2.78
N GLY A 73 -4.43 10.23 3.73
CA GLY A 73 -5.22 9.41 4.65
C GLY A 73 -6.05 8.32 3.96
N LEU A 74 -7.22 7.97 4.50
CA LEU A 74 -8.06 6.86 3.99
C LEU A 74 -8.97 7.24 2.81
N ALA A 75 -8.83 8.43 2.24
CA ALA A 75 -9.67 8.82 1.10
C ALA A 75 -9.41 7.89 -0.09
N ARG A 76 -10.48 7.40 -0.73
CA ARG A 76 -10.33 6.64 -1.99
C ARG A 76 -9.63 7.51 -3.02
N GLN A 77 -8.51 7.03 -3.53
CA GLN A 77 -7.76 7.70 -4.60
C GLN A 77 -7.92 6.95 -5.90
N ALA A 78 -7.99 7.71 -7.00
CA ALA A 78 -7.81 7.10 -8.31
C ALA A 78 -6.36 6.60 -8.41
N TRP A 79 -6.17 5.37 -8.86
CA TRP A 79 -4.86 4.72 -8.92
C TRP A 79 -3.80 5.48 -9.75
N HIS A 80 -4.23 6.35 -10.66
CA HIS A 80 -3.38 7.14 -11.55
C HIS A 80 -3.13 8.57 -11.03
N LYS A 81 -3.65 8.94 -9.86
CA LYS A 81 -3.44 10.26 -9.27
C LYS A 81 -2.57 10.11 -8.04
N GLU A 82 -1.40 10.72 -8.09
CA GLU A 82 -0.61 10.92 -6.89
C GLU A 82 -1.33 11.88 -5.95
N CYS A 83 -1.33 11.53 -4.66
CA CYS A 83 -1.79 12.39 -3.60
C CYS A 83 -1.00 13.72 -3.61
N VAL A 84 -1.66 14.83 -3.90
CA VAL A 84 -1.09 16.18 -3.73
C VAL A 84 -1.59 16.72 -2.40
N ALA A 85 -0.84 16.51 -1.32
CA ALA A 85 -1.18 17.08 -0.03
C ALA A 85 0.04 17.74 0.63
N HIS A 86 -0.26 18.80 1.38
CA HIS A 86 0.66 19.89 1.73
C HIS A 86 1.19 19.84 3.18
N ASN A 87 0.83 18.82 3.97
CA ASN A 87 0.94 18.86 5.44
C ASN A 87 1.58 17.64 6.13
N GLY A 88 2.23 16.69 5.42
CA GLY A 88 3.13 15.70 6.04
C GLY A 88 2.48 14.80 7.12
N THR A 89 1.53 13.96 6.74
CA THR A 89 0.88 12.97 7.61
C THR A 89 1.29 11.53 7.32
N ALA A 90 2.26 11.30 6.45
CA ALA A 90 2.88 9.99 6.27
C ALA A 90 3.35 9.40 7.62
N GLY A 91 3.06 8.12 7.87
CA GLY A 91 3.31 7.44 9.14
C GLY A 91 2.22 7.58 10.20
N ARG A 92 1.21 8.44 10.00
CA ARG A 92 0.13 8.64 10.96
C ARG A 92 -0.79 7.42 11.05
N GLU A 93 -1.13 7.01 12.27
CA GLU A 93 -2.19 6.00 12.50
C GLU A 93 -3.55 6.57 12.11
N LEU A 94 -4.23 5.88 11.20
CA LEU A 94 -5.53 6.25 10.66
C LEU A 94 -6.66 5.55 11.41
N ARG A 95 -6.47 4.26 11.72
CA ARG A 95 -7.41 3.43 12.47
C ARG A 95 -6.64 2.43 13.31
N ASN A 96 -7.22 2.07 14.45
CA ASN A 96 -6.74 0.99 15.28
C ASN A 96 -7.95 0.25 15.86
N LEU A 97 -7.88 -1.07 15.83
CA LEU A 97 -8.80 -1.96 16.50
C LEU A 97 -7.98 -2.85 17.44
N THR A 98 -8.30 -2.81 18.73
CA THR A 98 -7.71 -3.71 19.72
C THR A 98 -8.78 -4.68 20.20
N ILE A 99 -8.42 -5.96 20.26
CA ILE A 99 -9.26 -7.06 20.74
C ILE A 99 -8.53 -7.74 21.88
N SER A 100 -9.23 -7.97 23.00
CA SER A 100 -8.69 -8.78 24.09
C SER A 100 -8.88 -10.27 23.80
N PHE A 101 -7.87 -11.10 24.06
CA PHE A 101 -7.99 -12.55 23.95
C PHE A 101 -8.98 -13.12 24.96
N ASP A 102 -9.25 -12.42 26.07
CA ASP A 102 -10.29 -12.83 27.02
C ASP A 102 -11.72 -12.64 26.47
N GLU A 103 -11.89 -11.79 25.45
CA GLU A 103 -13.15 -11.60 24.73
C GLU A 103 -13.31 -12.58 23.56
N LEU A 104 -12.21 -13.18 23.10
CA LEU A 104 -12.18 -14.23 22.07
C LEU A 104 -12.36 -15.60 22.72
N ASN A 105 -13.56 -15.83 23.26
CA ASN A 105 -13.97 -17.14 23.74
C ASN A 105 -14.23 -18.05 22.52
N THR A 106 -13.15 -18.59 21.96
CA THR A 106 -13.23 -19.58 20.87
C THR A 106 -13.42 -20.96 21.52
N ARG A 107 -14.63 -21.49 21.37
CA ARG A 107 -14.92 -22.91 21.63
C ARG A 107 -14.22 -23.79 20.61
#